data_AF-A0A957UBD3-F1
#
_entry.id   AF-A0A957UBD3-F1
#
_cell.length_a   1.000
_cell.length_b   1.000
_cell.length_c   1.000
_cell.angle_alpha   90.00
_cell.angle_beta   90.00
_cell.angle_gamma   90.00
#
_symmetry.space_group_name_H-M   'P 1'
#
loop_
_entity.id
_entity.type
_entity.pdbx_description
1 polymer ?
#
loop_
_entity_poly.entity_id
_entity_poly.type
_entity_poly.pdbx_seq_one_letter_code
_entity_poly.pdbx_strand_id
1 'polypeptide(L)'
;MKNIAVIHLDDANYDEIVRFLGQEIEIRHRGCGGDAERARTLIAEMDGKVDAIGLEGLPAQLQLGSTQRAHEIGVTLPRVAEKTPVVDGGGIRPGLERWAIILADRAQPGIFAEKRVLMAPGLNHSGLVQALSRHTKAIR
;
A
#
# COMPACT_ATOMS: atom_id res chain seq x y z
N MET A 1 6.29 9.23 -21.26
CA MET A 1 5.50 8.18 -20.58
C MET A 1 6.30 7.71 -19.37
N LYS A 2 5.66 7.56 -18.20
CA LYS A 2 6.33 7.05 -17.00
C LYS A 2 6.08 5.55 -16.87
N ASN A 3 7.07 4.83 -16.37
CA ASN A 3 7.03 3.38 -16.22
C ASN A 3 7.21 3.02 -14.75
N ILE A 4 6.27 2.26 -14.20
CA ILE A 4 6.29 1.80 -12.81
C ILE A 4 6.26 0.28 -12.79
N ALA A 5 7.08 -0.34 -11.96
CA ALA A 5 6.91 -1.76 -11.63
C ALA A 5 6.19 -1.89 -10.30
N VAL A 6 5.20 -2.77 -10.20
CA VAL A 6 4.55 -3.16 -8.94
C VAL A 6 4.90 -4.60 -8.67
N ILE A 7 5.51 -4.86 -7.52
CA ILE A 7 5.81 -6.20 -7.04
C ILE A 7 4.81 -6.52 -5.93
N HIS A 8 4.01 -7.55 -6.15
CA HIS A 8 2.89 -7.92 -5.27
C HIS A 8 2.97 -9.39 -4.86
N LEU A 9 2.24 -9.75 -3.80
CA LEU A 9 2.29 -11.08 -3.17
C LEU A 9 1.69 -12.21 -4.01
N ASP A 10 0.81 -11.90 -4.95
CA ASP A 10 0.17 -12.93 -5.78
C ASP A 10 1.15 -13.46 -6.84
N ASP A 11 0.68 -14.41 -7.67
CA ASP A 11 1.46 -14.98 -8.77
C ASP A 11 1.17 -14.37 -10.14
N ALA A 12 0.10 -13.59 -10.25
CA ALA A 12 -0.33 -13.02 -11.52
C ALA A 12 0.69 -12.00 -12.04
N ASN A 13 0.91 -12.00 -13.35
CA ASN A 13 1.65 -10.94 -14.04
C ASN A 13 0.71 -10.31 -15.05
N TYR A 14 0.63 -8.99 -15.05
CA TYR A 14 -0.14 -8.24 -16.03
C TYR A 14 0.39 -6.81 -16.13
N ASP A 15 0.17 -6.19 -17.27
CA ASP A 15 0.57 -4.82 -17.52
C ASP A 15 -0.68 -3.99 -17.84
N GLU A 16 -0.70 -2.75 -17.39
CA GLU A 16 -1.78 -1.82 -17.69
C GLU A 16 -1.24 -0.42 -17.98
N ILE A 17 -2.03 0.37 -18.70
CA ILE A 17 -1.75 1.79 -18.94
C ILE A 17 -2.86 2.59 -18.28
N VAL A 18 -2.48 3.48 -17.37
CA VAL A 18 -3.39 4.36 -16.66
C VAL A 18 -3.08 5.82 -16.96
N ARG A 19 -4.10 6.66 -16.95
CA ARG A 19 -3.94 8.12 -17.05
C ARG A 19 -4.11 8.75 -15.67
N PHE A 20 -3.04 9.32 -15.13
CA PHE A 20 -3.04 9.92 -13.81
C PHE A 20 -2.49 11.34 -13.87
N LEU A 21 -3.25 12.30 -13.33
CA LEU A 21 -2.92 13.75 -13.36
C LEU A 21 -2.51 14.27 -14.74
N GLY A 22 -3.18 13.78 -15.79
CA GLY A 22 -2.90 14.16 -17.18
C GLY A 22 -1.70 13.46 -17.83
N GLN A 23 -1.03 12.55 -17.12
CA GLN A 23 0.11 11.78 -17.61
C GLN A 23 -0.25 10.30 -17.81
N GLU A 24 0.24 9.71 -18.90
CA GLU A 24 0.17 8.26 -19.11
C GLU A 24 1.30 7.55 -18.36
N ILE A 25 0.90 6.52 -17.62
CA ILE A 25 1.76 5.67 -16.81
C ILE A 25 1.54 4.22 -17.24
N GLU A 26 2.61 3.54 -17.65
CA GLU A 26 2.63 2.10 -17.83
C GLU A 26 2.98 1.45 -16.49
N ILE A 27 2.12 0.57 -16.00
CA ILE A 27 2.33 -0.17 -14.75
C ILE A 27 2.55 -1.64 -15.09
N ARG A 28 3.66 -2.19 -14.63
CA ARG A 28 4.03 -3.60 -14.80
C ARG A 28 3.88 -4.34 -13.48
N HIS A 29 2.84 -5.15 -13.36
CA HIS A 29 2.57 -5.95 -12.17
C HIS A 29 3.30 -7.28 -12.26
N ARG A 30 4.17 -7.55 -11.29
CA ARG A 30 4.98 -8.75 -11.20
C ARG A 30 4.74 -9.45 -9.88
N GLY A 31 4.10 -10.61 -9.94
CA GLY A 31 3.81 -11.42 -8.78
C GLY A 31 5.05 -12.13 -8.24
N CYS A 32 5.25 -12.09 -6.92
CA CYS A 32 6.31 -12.83 -6.24
C CYS A 32 5.81 -14.10 -5.52
N GLY A 33 4.50 -14.37 -5.49
CA GLY A 33 3.93 -15.58 -4.87
C GLY A 33 4.26 -15.70 -3.36
N GLY A 34 4.47 -14.58 -2.68
CA GLY A 34 4.93 -14.54 -1.28
C GLY A 34 6.39 -14.93 -1.06
N ASP A 35 7.17 -15.20 -2.12
CA ASP A 35 8.59 -15.52 -2.03
C ASP A 35 9.44 -14.23 -1.99
N ALA A 36 10.18 -14.08 -0.89
CA ALA A 36 11.05 -12.94 -0.66
C ALA A 36 12.22 -12.86 -1.66
N GLU A 37 12.84 -13.98 -2.01
CA GLU A 37 13.97 -14.01 -2.94
C GLU A 37 13.52 -13.75 -4.37
N ARG A 38 12.32 -14.21 -4.73
CA ARG A 38 11.67 -13.82 -6.00
C ARG A 38 11.40 -12.31 -6.03
N ALA A 39 10.90 -11.73 -4.93
CA ALA A 39 10.73 -10.28 -4.84
C ALA A 39 12.07 -9.53 -5.00
N ARG A 40 13.15 -9.97 -4.36
CA ARG A 40 14.49 -9.37 -4.54
C ARG A 40 14.95 -9.43 -6.00
N THR A 41 14.77 -10.58 -6.64
CA THR A 41 15.15 -10.79 -8.04
C THR A 41 14.41 -9.81 -8.95
N LEU A 42 13.08 -9.69 -8.78
CA LEU A 42 12.26 -8.74 -9.53
C LEU A 42 12.67 -7.28 -9.29
N ILE A 43 13.01 -6.90 -8.05
CA ILE A 43 13.51 -5.54 -7.75
C ILE A 43 14.81 -5.28 -8.51
N ALA A 44 15.78 -6.19 -8.41
CA ALA A 44 17.08 -6.06 -9.08
C ALA A 44 16.94 -6.03 -10.61
N GLU A 45 16.03 -6.82 -11.18
CA GLU A 45 15.76 -6.83 -12.61
C GLU A 45 15.18 -5.51 -13.12
N MET A 46 14.38 -4.83 -12.30
CA MET A 46 13.71 -3.57 -12.66
C MET A 46 14.53 -2.33 -12.31
N ASP A 47 15.52 -2.46 -11.43
CA ASP A 47 16.38 -1.36 -11.01
C ASP A 47 17.09 -0.69 -12.19
N GLY A 48 16.93 0.63 -12.30
CA GLY A 48 17.42 1.44 -13.42
C GLY A 48 16.62 1.30 -14.72
N LYS A 49 15.57 0.48 -14.79
CA LYS A 49 14.71 0.30 -15.99
C LYS A 49 13.33 0.95 -15.88
N VAL A 50 12.89 1.24 -14.66
CA VAL A 50 11.60 1.89 -14.37
C VAL A 50 11.81 3.13 -13.49
N ASP A 51 10.85 4.05 -13.53
CA ASP A 51 10.91 5.31 -12.77
C ASP A 51 10.69 5.11 -11.27
N ALA A 52 9.92 4.07 -10.88
CA ALA A 52 9.68 3.70 -9.49
C ALA A 52 9.27 2.22 -9.38
N ILE A 53 9.54 1.62 -8.21
CA ILE A 53 9.09 0.28 -7.85
C ILE A 53 8.14 0.39 -6.65
N GLY A 54 6.90 -0.08 -6.82
CA GLY A 54 5.91 -0.23 -5.76
C GLY A 54 5.95 -1.62 -5.15
N LEU A 55 5.91 -1.70 -3.82
CA LEU A 55 5.77 -2.94 -3.05
C LEU A 55 4.35 -3.05 -2.52
N GLU A 56 3.60 -4.02 -3.02
CA GLU A 56 2.23 -4.29 -2.59
C GLU A 56 2.18 -5.55 -1.72
N GLY A 57 1.57 -5.43 -0.54
CA GLY A 57 1.55 -6.50 0.46
C GLY A 57 2.90 -6.76 1.15
N LEU A 58 3.94 -5.99 0.82
CA LEU A 58 5.31 -6.14 1.33
C LEU A 58 5.79 -4.87 2.08
N PRO A 59 5.10 -4.47 3.17
CA PRO A 59 5.42 -3.22 3.86
C PRO A 59 6.79 -3.28 4.56
N ALA A 60 7.53 -2.17 4.57
CA ALA A 60 8.79 -2.09 5.31
C ALA A 60 8.59 -1.98 6.82
N GLN A 61 7.45 -1.41 7.23
CA GLN A 61 7.10 -1.16 8.63
C GLN A 61 5.69 -1.69 8.92
N LEU A 62 5.52 -2.18 10.15
CA LEU A 62 4.26 -2.62 10.72
C LEU A 62 3.87 -1.66 11.83
N GLN A 63 2.65 -1.11 11.76
CA GLN A 63 2.11 -0.16 12.71
C GLN A 63 0.76 -0.65 13.24
N LEU A 64 0.62 -0.71 14.56
CA LEU A 64 -0.63 -0.96 15.27
C LEU A 64 -0.75 0.00 16.45
N GLY A 65 -1.65 0.99 16.32
CA GLY A 65 -1.77 2.07 17.30
C GLY A 65 -0.45 2.84 17.45
N SER A 66 0.06 2.95 18.67
CA SER A 66 1.35 3.57 18.98
C SER A 66 2.56 2.65 18.76
N THR A 67 2.34 1.36 18.50
CA THR A 67 3.41 0.39 18.33
C THR A 67 3.83 0.35 16.87
N GLN A 68 5.13 0.47 16.63
CA GLN A 68 5.73 0.29 15.30
C GLN A 68 6.89 -0.71 15.38
N ARG A 69 6.99 -1.58 14.37
CA ARG A 69 8.08 -2.54 14.22
C ARG A 69 8.48 -2.64 12.75
N ALA A 70 9.76 -2.86 12.48
CA ALA A 70 10.19 -3.22 11.13
C ALA A 70 9.59 -4.58 10.74
N HIS A 71 9.12 -4.70 9.50
CA HIS A 71 8.77 -6.00 8.95
C HIS A 71 10.07 -6.74 8.58
N GLU A 72 10.25 -7.96 9.07
CA GLU A 72 11.51 -8.72 8.92
C GLU A 72 12.00 -8.79 7.47
N ILE A 73 11.11 -9.15 6.55
CA ILE A 73 11.42 -9.22 5.12
C ILE A 73 11.31 -7.85 4.43
N GLY A 74 10.14 -7.19 4.52
CA GLY A 74 9.86 -5.96 3.79
C GLY A 74 10.88 -4.84 4.02
N VAL A 75 11.43 -4.68 5.22
CA VAL A 75 12.47 -3.67 5.50
C VAL A 75 13.75 -3.87 4.68
N THR A 76 13.98 -5.10 4.20
CA THR A 76 15.17 -5.47 3.45
C THR A 76 15.04 -5.34 1.94
N LEU A 77 13.84 -5.12 1.42
CA LEU A 77 13.58 -5.11 -0.02
C LEU A 77 14.01 -3.79 -0.70
N PRO A 78 13.75 -2.60 -0.12
CA PRO A 78 14.11 -1.34 -0.78
C PRO A 78 15.60 -1.20 -1.11
N ARG A 79 16.48 -1.75 -0.25
CA ARG A 79 17.95 -1.70 -0.44
C ARG A 79 18.49 -2.58 -1.57
N VAL A 80 17.63 -3.37 -2.22
CA VAL A 80 18.03 -4.20 -3.37
C VAL A 80 18.21 -3.35 -4.64
N ALA A 81 17.44 -2.26 -4.76
CA ALA A 81 17.62 -1.29 -5.83
C ALA A 81 18.62 -0.21 -5.42
N GLU A 82 19.54 0.14 -6.32
CA GLU A 82 20.51 1.21 -6.11
C GLU A 82 20.07 2.53 -6.79
N LYS A 83 19.33 2.44 -7.90
CA LYS A 83 19.01 3.59 -8.76
C LYS A 83 17.55 3.99 -8.69
N THR A 84 16.65 3.02 -8.75
CA THR A 84 15.21 3.24 -8.83
C THR A 84 14.62 3.31 -7.42
N PRO A 85 13.81 4.34 -7.10
CA PRO A 85 13.17 4.45 -5.79
C PRO A 85 12.16 3.31 -5.57
N VAL A 86 12.22 2.69 -4.39
CA VAL A 86 11.31 1.63 -3.96
C VAL A 86 10.40 2.17 -2.84
N VAL A 87 9.09 2.01 -3.00
CA VAL A 87 8.07 2.55 -2.08
C VAL A 87 6.98 1.51 -1.78
N ASP A 88 6.34 1.57 -0.60
CA ASP A 88 5.29 0.64 -0.17
C ASP A 88 3.93 1.31 0.12
N GLY A 89 3.80 2.59 -0.24
CA GLY A 89 2.61 3.41 -0.03
C GLY A 89 2.38 3.88 1.40
N GLY A 90 3.23 3.51 2.36
CA GLY A 90 3.06 3.86 3.78
C GLY A 90 2.98 5.37 4.06
N GLY A 91 3.61 6.20 3.24
CA GLY A 91 3.58 7.66 3.38
C GLY A 91 2.25 8.32 3.03
N ILE A 92 1.44 7.72 2.15
CA ILE A 92 0.19 8.33 1.64
C ILE A 92 -1.07 7.58 2.09
N ARG A 93 -0.96 6.27 2.34
CA ARG A 93 -2.10 5.39 2.67
C ARG A 93 -2.95 5.94 3.84
N PRO A 94 -2.39 6.32 5.00
CA PRO A 94 -3.21 6.81 6.11
C PRO A 94 -3.97 8.10 5.78
N GLY A 95 -3.42 8.93 4.88
CA GLY A 95 -4.08 10.13 4.39
C GLY A 95 -5.31 9.79 3.55
N LEU A 96 -5.12 8.91 2.56
CA LEU A 96 -6.17 8.49 1.63
C LEU A 96 -7.30 7.75 2.34
N GLU A 97 -6.99 6.83 3.24
CA GLU A 97 -7.99 6.08 4.03
C GLU A 97 -8.88 7.02 4.85
N ARG A 98 -8.26 7.96 5.57
CA ARG A 98 -8.99 8.95 6.37
C ARG A 98 -9.90 9.79 5.49
N TRP A 99 -9.40 10.20 4.33
CA TRP A 99 -10.18 11.01 3.41
C TRP A 99 -11.36 10.22 2.83
N ALA A 100 -11.18 8.94 2.50
CA ALA A 100 -12.25 8.07 2.02
C ALA A 100 -13.41 7.99 3.03
N ILE A 101 -13.12 7.85 4.33
CA ILE A 101 -14.16 7.85 5.38
C ILE A 101 -14.90 9.19 5.45
N ILE A 102 -14.18 10.32 5.36
CA ILE A 102 -14.79 11.65 5.35
C ILE A 102 -15.72 11.81 4.14
N LEU A 103 -15.31 11.34 2.96
CA LEU A 103 -16.12 11.41 1.76
C LEU A 103 -17.37 10.53 1.87
N ALA A 104 -17.24 9.31 2.40
CA ALA A 104 -18.36 8.41 2.62
C ALA A 104 -19.39 8.99 3.59
N ASP A 105 -18.94 9.57 4.72
CA ASP A 105 -19.83 10.21 5.69
C ASP A 105 -20.52 11.46 5.11
N ARG A 106 -19.83 12.24 4.26
CA ARG A 106 -20.47 13.37 3.54
C ARG A 106 -21.51 12.92 2.52
N ALA A 107 -21.22 11.83 1.80
CA ALA A 107 -22.14 11.28 0.81
C ALA A 107 -23.37 10.66 1.47
N GLN A 108 -23.21 10.04 2.65
CA GLN A 108 -24.30 9.46 3.43
C GLN A 108 -24.10 9.75 4.92
N PRO A 109 -24.63 10.89 5.40
CA PRO A 109 -24.50 11.27 6.81
C PRO A 109 -25.02 10.20 7.75
N GLY A 110 -24.22 9.83 8.74
CA GLY A 110 -24.58 8.84 9.77
C GLY A 110 -24.42 7.37 9.34
N ILE A 111 -23.86 7.09 8.17
CA ILE A 111 -23.59 5.71 7.70
C ILE A 111 -22.77 4.89 8.72
N PHE A 112 -21.89 5.55 9.47
CA PHE A 112 -21.03 4.93 10.49
C PHE A 112 -21.57 5.05 11.93
N ALA A 113 -22.67 5.77 12.15
CA ALA A 113 -23.22 5.99 13.49
C ALA A 113 -23.69 4.66 14.12
N GLU A 114 -23.26 4.41 15.36
CA GLU A 114 -23.61 3.23 16.17
C GLU A 114 -23.25 1.87 15.51
N LYS A 115 -22.43 1.88 14.46
CA LYS A 115 -21.97 0.65 13.81
C LYS A 115 -20.89 -0.03 14.64
N ARG A 116 -20.91 -1.36 14.60
CA ARG A 116 -19.81 -2.20 15.09
C ARG A 116 -18.91 -2.50 13.91
N VAL A 117 -17.64 -2.13 14.01
CA VAL A 117 -16.68 -2.27 12.91
C VAL A 117 -15.63 -3.30 13.30
N LEU A 118 -15.46 -4.31 12.46
CA LEU A 118 -14.38 -5.29 12.56
C LEU A 118 -13.25 -4.89 11.61
N MET A 119 -12.03 -4.77 12.12
CA MET A 119 -10.81 -4.43 11.39
C MET A 119 -9.87 -5.63 11.37
N ALA A 120 -9.92 -6.42 10.29
CA ALA A 120 -9.15 -7.65 10.16
C ALA A 120 -8.35 -7.69 8.84
N PRO A 121 -7.02 -7.44 8.84
CA PRO A 121 -6.22 -6.92 9.96
C PRO A 121 -6.30 -5.39 10.07
N GLY A 122 -6.22 -4.85 11.30
CA GLY A 122 -6.05 -3.41 11.53
C GLY A 122 -4.61 -2.88 11.34
N LEU A 123 -3.68 -3.75 10.96
CA LEU A 123 -2.25 -3.44 10.83
C LEU A 123 -2.00 -2.51 9.64
N ASN A 124 -1.20 -1.45 9.82
CA ASN A 124 -0.90 -0.43 8.79
C ASN A 124 -2.10 0.39 8.28
N HIS A 125 -3.28 0.26 8.88
CA HIS A 125 -4.51 0.98 8.51
C HIS A 125 -4.86 2.08 9.53
N SER A 126 -3.85 2.83 9.98
CA SER A 126 -4.02 3.83 11.05
C SER A 126 -4.94 4.98 10.63
N GLY A 127 -4.93 5.37 9.36
CA GLY A 127 -5.83 6.40 8.82
C GLY A 127 -7.29 5.99 8.89
N LEU A 128 -7.58 4.76 8.45
CA LEU A 128 -8.90 4.17 8.47
C LEU A 128 -9.44 4.04 9.90
N VAL A 129 -8.66 3.43 10.80
CA VAL A 129 -9.04 3.23 12.20
C VAL A 129 -9.32 4.57 12.88
N GLN A 130 -8.40 5.54 12.78
CA GLN A 130 -8.57 6.86 13.40
C GLN A 130 -9.81 7.59 12.91
N ALA A 131 -10.13 7.47 11.62
CA ALA A 131 -11.30 8.12 11.05
C ALA A 131 -12.58 7.48 11.60
N LEU A 132 -12.70 6.15 11.54
CA LEU A 132 -13.86 5.41 12.03
C LEU A 132 -14.07 5.57 13.54
N SER A 133 -13.00 5.66 14.34
CA SER A 133 -13.09 5.85 15.79
C SER A 133 -13.79 7.14 16.20
N ARG A 134 -13.92 8.12 15.29
CA ARG A 134 -14.68 9.35 15.53
C ARG A 134 -16.20 9.14 15.47
N HIS A 135 -16.66 8.08 14.81
CA HIS A 135 -18.08 7.80 14.59
C HIS A 135 -18.60 6.66 15.48
N THR A 136 -17.73 5.78 15.96
CA THR A 136 -18.11 4.66 16.83
C THR A 136 -17.01 4.25 17.79
N LYS A 137 -17.41 3.79 18.99
CA LYS A 137 -16.50 3.19 19.99
C LYS A 137 -16.35 1.68 19.81
N ALA A 138 -17.15 1.05 18.97
CA ALA A 138 -17.20 -0.39 18.80
C ALA A 138 -16.33 -0.85 17.61
N ILE A 139 -15.04 -0.54 17.68
CA ILE A 139 -14.03 -0.99 16.70
C ILE A 139 -13.20 -2.11 17.34
N ARG A 140 -13.05 -3.24 16.65
CA ARG A 140 -12.31 -4.41 17.11
C ARG A 140 -11.41 -4.95 16.03
#